data_AF-A0A7H1RXF9-F1
#
_entry.id   AF-A0A7H1RXF9-F1
#
_cell.length_a   1.000
_cell.length_b   1.000
_cell.length_c   1.000
_cell.angle_alpha   90.00
_cell.angle_beta   90.00
_cell.angle_gamma   90.00
#
_symmetry.space_group_name_H-M   'P 1'
#
loop_
_entity.id
_entity.type
_entity.pdbx_description
1 polymer ?
#
loop_
_entity_poly.entity_id
_entity_poly.type
_entity_poly.pdbx_seq_one_letter_code
_entity_poly.pdbx_strand_id
1 'polypeptide(L)'
;MKLIEALEQLNNGKSFAEVAAMAGINEKNLERKLANAAIEFDQEENEYKYKGIAPEESLSRDVKSRIVVLLVDKPFVKKKQENRTPINVEENFDLEYKMFKDYLKVDHSLLKEKKTFFLTEEMYNTIKNLSVEKSFKINALVNVLLERGLEYYKVDLKEKDG
;
A
#
# COMPACT_ATOMS: atom_id res chain seq x y z
N MET A 1 -1.76 13.07 21.17
CA MET A 1 -0.28 13.08 21.27
C MET A 1 0.25 13.47 19.91
N LYS A 2 1.08 14.51 19.85
CA LYS A 2 1.72 14.96 18.60
C LYS A 2 3.01 14.17 18.33
N LEU A 3 3.48 14.21 17.08
CA LEU A 3 4.75 13.58 16.70
C LEU A 3 5.94 14.16 17.47
N ILE A 4 5.95 15.47 17.74
CA ILE A 4 7.00 16.10 18.57
C ILE A 4 7.05 15.50 19.97
N GLU A 5 5.89 15.31 20.61
CA GLU A 5 5.79 14.73 21.95
C GLU A 5 6.26 13.27 21.94
N ALA A 6 5.88 12.50 20.91
CA ALA A 6 6.34 11.12 20.76
C ALA A 6 7.87 11.03 20.58
N LEU A 7 8.45 11.96 19.82
CA LEU A 7 9.89 12.05 19.62
C LEU A 7 10.63 12.35 20.93
N GLU A 8 10.15 13.33 21.69
CA GLU A 8 10.69 13.67 23.01
C GLU A 8 10.65 12.48 23.97
N GLN A 9 9.54 11.73 24.00
CA GLN A 9 9.44 10.55 24.85
C GLN A 9 10.45 9.45 24.48
N LEU A 10 10.65 9.21 23.17
CA LEU A 10 11.63 8.23 22.69
C LEU A 10 13.07 8.66 23.02
N ASN A 11 13.40 9.94 22.81
CA ASN A 11 14.74 10.47 23.10
C ASN A 11 15.02 10.55 24.61
N ASN A 12 13.98 10.64 25.44
CA ASN A 12 14.08 10.52 26.90
C ASN A 12 14.17 9.06 27.40
N GLY A 13 14.41 8.10 26.51
CA GLY A 13 14.68 6.70 26.88
C GLY A 13 13.46 5.82 27.07
N LYS A 14 12.25 6.28 26.75
CA LYS A 14 11.07 5.40 26.72
C LYS A 14 11.13 4.46 25.53
N SER A 15 10.66 3.24 25.75
CA SER A 15 10.54 2.24 24.70
C SER A 15 9.43 2.59 23.70
N PHE A 16 9.53 2.03 22.49
CA PHE A 16 8.47 2.12 21.48
C PHE A 16 7.11 1.63 22.00
N ALA A 17 7.10 0.56 22.80
CA ALA A 17 5.92 -0.02 23.43
C ALA A 17 5.19 0.99 24.32
N GLU A 18 5.94 1.67 25.19
CA GLU A 18 5.40 2.66 26.11
C GLU A 18 4.85 3.87 25.36
N VAL A 19 5.59 4.40 24.40
CA VAL A 19 5.15 5.59 23.63
C VAL A 19 3.91 5.24 22.78
N ALA A 20 3.87 4.06 22.19
CA ALA A 20 2.70 3.59 21.45
C ALA A 20 1.47 3.45 22.36
N ALA A 21 1.64 2.87 23.56
CA ALA A 21 0.59 2.76 24.56
C ALA A 21 0.07 4.14 25.02
N MET A 22 0.97 5.11 25.28
CA MET A 22 0.59 6.49 25.62
C MET A 22 -0.20 7.18 24.50
N ALA A 23 0.12 6.87 23.25
CA ALA A 23 -0.62 7.36 22.08
C ALA A 23 -1.93 6.57 21.81
N GLY A 24 -2.14 5.43 22.47
CA GLY A 24 -3.29 4.54 22.24
C GLY A 24 -3.25 3.82 20.90
N ILE A 25 -2.06 3.48 20.41
CA ILE A 25 -1.83 2.73 19.15
C ILE A 25 -0.89 1.56 19.40
N ASN A 26 -0.74 0.67 18.41
CA ASN A 26 0.26 -0.40 18.47
C ASN A 26 1.65 0.09 18.02
N GLU A 27 2.69 -0.63 18.44
CA GLU A 27 4.10 -0.31 18.15
C GLU A 27 4.39 -0.20 16.65
N LYS A 28 3.93 -1.17 15.85
CA LYS A 28 4.12 -1.17 14.39
C LYS A 28 3.50 0.07 13.72
N ASN A 29 2.37 0.55 14.24
CA ASN A 29 1.74 1.77 13.74
C ASN A 29 2.56 2.99 14.11
N LEU A 30 3.14 3.04 15.31
CA LEU A 30 4.03 4.13 15.71
C LEU A 30 5.27 4.16 14.81
N GLU A 31 5.94 3.01 14.61
CA GLU A 31 7.10 2.87 13.72
C GLU A 31 6.79 3.40 12.31
N ARG A 32 5.67 2.94 11.71
CA ARG A 32 5.24 3.40 10.38
C ARG A 32 4.93 4.90 10.34
N LYS A 33 4.36 5.46 11.41
CA LYS A 33 4.02 6.89 11.47
C LYS A 33 5.26 7.76 11.56
N LEU A 34 6.25 7.36 12.37
CA LEU A 34 7.54 8.04 12.45
C LEU A 34 8.27 8.00 11.11
N ALA A 35 8.35 6.82 10.48
CA ALA A 35 8.93 6.68 9.15
C ALA A 35 8.23 7.55 8.11
N ASN A 36 6.88 7.57 8.10
CA ASN A 36 6.12 8.42 7.18
C ASN A 36 6.32 9.91 7.42
N ALA A 37 6.67 10.30 8.64
CA ALA A 37 6.99 11.67 9.02
C ALA A 37 8.46 12.03 8.78
N ALA A 38 9.24 11.19 8.08
CA ALA A 38 10.68 11.34 7.89
C ALA A 38 11.47 11.45 9.20
N ILE A 39 11.04 10.71 10.22
CA ILE A 39 11.74 10.59 11.50
C ILE A 39 12.52 9.26 11.48
N GLU A 40 13.83 9.35 11.73
CA GLU A 40 14.72 8.19 11.81
C GLU A 40 15.58 8.26 13.06
N PHE A 41 16.01 7.08 13.54
CA PHE A 41 17.01 7.00 14.59
C PHE A 41 18.38 7.37 14.03
N ASP A 42 18.98 8.40 14.59
CA ASP A 42 20.34 8.82 14.30
C ASP A 42 21.31 8.03 15.18
N GLN A 43 22.13 7.18 14.55
CA GLN A 43 23.06 6.31 15.28
C GLN A 43 24.26 7.05 15.86
N GLU A 44 24.65 8.18 15.27
CA GLU A 44 25.80 8.97 15.75
C GLU A 44 25.42 9.69 17.05
N GLU A 45 24.20 10.17 17.10
CA GLU A 45 23.68 11.02 18.18
C GLU A 45 22.81 10.22 19.16
N ASN A 46 22.53 8.95 18.85
CA ASN A 46 21.72 8.03 19.64
C ASN A 46 20.30 8.57 19.95
N GLU A 47 19.70 9.27 18.98
CA GLU A 47 18.41 9.97 19.14
C GLU A 47 17.56 9.88 17.87
N TYR A 48 16.24 9.87 18.01
CA TYR A 48 15.32 10.04 16.88
C TYR A 48 15.32 11.50 16.42
N LYS A 49 15.58 11.71 15.13
CA LYS A 49 15.63 13.02 14.50
C LYS A 49 14.76 13.07 13.25
N TYR A 50 14.13 14.21 13.04
CA TYR A 50 13.46 14.52 11.79
C TYR A 50 14.52 14.82 10.70
N LYS A 51 14.38 14.20 9.54
CA LYS A 51 15.31 14.32 8.41
C LYS A 51 14.72 15.07 7.20
N GLY A 52 13.44 15.46 7.24
CA GLY A 52 12.79 16.20 6.17
C GLY A 52 13.07 17.71 6.20
N ILE A 53 12.30 18.48 5.42
CA ILE A 53 12.51 19.94 5.25
C ILE A 53 11.35 20.80 5.78
N ALA A 54 10.25 20.19 6.22
CA ALA A 54 9.06 20.86 6.77
C ALA A 54 8.77 20.42 8.22
N PRO A 55 9.65 20.75 9.19
CA PRO A 55 9.56 20.24 10.56
C PRO A 55 8.28 20.66 11.28
N GLU A 56 7.83 21.91 11.11
CA GLU A 56 6.62 22.41 11.78
C GLU A 56 5.36 21.67 11.32
N GLU A 57 5.24 21.45 10.00
CA GLU A 57 4.11 20.73 9.40
C GLU A 57 4.17 19.22 9.71
N SER A 58 5.37 18.65 9.81
CA SER A 58 5.54 17.23 10.14
C SER A 58 5.28 16.94 11.61
N LEU A 59 5.97 17.64 12.50
CA LEU A 59 6.01 17.32 13.92
C LEU A 59 4.73 17.72 14.67
N SER A 60 3.93 18.64 14.12
CA SER A 60 2.66 19.06 14.71
C SER A 60 1.50 18.07 14.53
N ARG A 61 1.66 17.02 13.70
CA ARG A 61 0.59 16.07 13.39
C ARG A 61 0.27 15.14 14.56
N ASP A 62 -1.01 14.80 14.67
CA ASP A 62 -1.49 13.86 15.69
C ASP A 62 -1.12 12.41 15.33
N VAL A 63 -0.50 11.72 16.29
CA VAL A 63 -0.10 10.30 16.19
C VAL A 63 -1.32 9.39 16.04
N LYS A 64 -2.51 9.75 16.56
CA LYS A 64 -3.73 8.95 16.34
C LYS A 64 -4.24 9.04 14.91
N SER A 65 -4.07 10.19 14.27
CA SER A 65 -4.51 10.44 12.89
C SER A 65 -3.65 9.70 11.86
N ARG A 66 -4.19 9.49 10.66
CA ARG A 66 -3.41 8.94 9.55
C ARG A 66 -2.29 9.92 9.17
N ILE A 67 -1.04 9.48 9.25
CA ILE A 67 0.14 10.26 8.83
C ILE A 67 0.59 9.72 7.48
N VAL A 68 0.46 10.55 6.45
CA VAL A 68 0.97 10.31 5.11
C VAL A 68 2.28 11.07 4.92
N VAL A 69 3.15 10.54 4.05
CA VAL A 69 4.40 11.21 3.67
C VAL A 69 4.08 12.51 2.95
N LEU A 70 4.65 13.64 3.40
CA LEU A 70 4.53 14.89 2.65
C LEU A 70 5.28 14.79 1.33
N LEU A 71 4.76 15.48 0.32
CA LEU A 71 5.46 15.58 -0.97
C LEU A 71 6.89 16.10 -0.82
N VAL A 72 7.10 17.08 0.05
CA VAL A 72 8.41 17.69 0.33
C VAL A 72 9.36 16.75 1.08
N ASP A 73 8.82 15.82 1.88
CA ASP A 73 9.62 14.91 2.69
C ASP A 73 9.87 13.55 2.02
N LYS A 74 9.26 13.30 0.85
CA LYS A 74 9.45 12.07 0.07
C LYS A 74 10.91 11.64 -0.13
N PRO A 75 11.87 12.55 -0.42
CA PRO A 75 13.26 12.17 -0.60
C PRO A 75 13.94 11.65 0.68
N PHE A 76 13.41 11.98 1.84
CA PHE A 76 14.01 11.72 3.15
C PHE A 76 13.38 10.53 3.89
N VAL A 77 12.29 9.97 3.36
CA VAL A 77 11.67 8.76 3.90
C VAL A 77 12.32 7.54 3.24
N LYS A 78 13.10 6.78 4.00
CA LYS A 78 13.57 5.46 3.56
C LYS A 78 12.36 4.57 3.29
N LYS A 79 12.09 4.30 2.00
CA LYS A 79 11.18 3.22 1.63
C LYS A 79 11.81 1.93 2.13
N LYS A 80 11.18 1.25 3.10
CA LYS A 80 11.43 -0.18 3.29
C LYS A 80 11.12 -0.83 1.95
N GLN A 81 12.16 -1.19 1.19
CA GLN A 81 12.06 -2.18 0.13
C GLN A 81 11.79 -3.52 0.81
N GLU A 82 10.60 -3.71 1.37
CA GLU A 82 10.13 -5.06 1.68
C GLU A 82 9.87 -5.74 0.34
N ASN A 83 10.82 -6.58 -0.07
CA ASN A 83 10.69 -7.63 -1.07
C ASN A 83 9.98 -7.23 -2.37
N ARG A 84 10.47 -6.21 -3.06
CA ARG A 84 10.31 -6.20 -4.52
C ARG A 84 11.44 -7.03 -5.10
N THR A 85 11.15 -8.29 -5.38
CA THR A 85 11.90 -9.05 -6.38
C THR A 85 12.11 -8.13 -7.59
N PRO A 86 13.33 -8.01 -8.13
CA PRO A 86 13.54 -7.31 -9.39
C PRO A 86 12.78 -8.08 -10.45
N ILE A 87 11.56 -7.65 -10.70
CA ILE A 87 10.74 -8.07 -11.81
C ILE A 87 11.49 -7.61 -13.05
N ASN A 88 11.63 -8.49 -14.04
CA ASN A 88 12.11 -8.15 -15.38
C ASN A 88 11.29 -6.94 -15.90
N VAL A 89 11.90 -5.76 -15.86
CA VAL A 89 11.17 -4.48 -15.87
C VAL A 89 10.52 -4.19 -17.23
N GLU A 90 11.12 -4.63 -18.33
CA GLU A 90 10.63 -4.31 -19.67
C GLU A 90 9.37 -5.10 -20.07
N GLU A 91 9.36 -6.43 -19.90
CA GLU A 91 8.18 -7.24 -20.23
C GLU A 91 7.02 -6.99 -19.26
N ASN A 92 7.32 -6.79 -17.98
CA ASN A 92 6.25 -6.62 -16.99
C ASN A 92 5.61 -5.22 -17.06
N PHE A 93 6.32 -4.19 -17.53
CA PHE A 93 5.72 -2.89 -17.80
C PHE A 93 4.65 -2.98 -18.90
N ASP A 94 4.89 -3.76 -19.96
CA ASP A 94 3.93 -3.92 -21.05
C ASP A 94 2.70 -4.74 -20.62
N LEU A 95 2.91 -5.84 -19.88
CA LEU A 95 1.81 -6.65 -19.35
C LEU A 95 0.95 -5.85 -18.36
N GLU A 96 1.58 -5.13 -17.43
CA GLU A 96 0.88 -4.27 -16.46
C GLU A 96 0.07 -3.17 -17.16
N TYR A 97 0.66 -2.52 -18.15
CA TYR A 97 0.01 -1.46 -18.91
C TYR A 97 -1.17 -1.99 -19.74
N LYS A 98 -1.02 -3.16 -20.37
CA LYS A 98 -2.10 -3.83 -21.10
C LYS A 98 -3.25 -4.18 -20.16
N MET A 99 -2.95 -4.78 -19.01
CA MET A 99 -3.96 -5.13 -18.01
C MET A 99 -4.66 -3.90 -17.43
N PHE A 100 -3.94 -2.79 -17.25
CA PHE A 100 -4.54 -1.51 -16.85
C PHE A 100 -5.51 -0.98 -17.91
N LYS A 101 -5.13 -1.01 -19.19
CA LYS A 101 -6.03 -0.61 -20.29
C LYS A 101 -7.29 -1.44 -20.34
N ASP A 102 -7.18 -2.75 -20.13
CA ASP A 102 -8.33 -3.65 -20.13
C ASP A 102 -9.23 -3.39 -18.93
N TYR A 103 -8.63 -3.19 -17.75
CA TYR A 103 -9.36 -2.81 -16.55
C TYR A 103 -10.18 -1.53 -16.75
N LEU A 104 -9.63 -0.51 -17.41
CA LEU A 104 -10.36 0.74 -17.70
C LEU A 104 -11.57 0.55 -18.63
N LYS A 105 -11.60 -0.52 -19.42
CA LYS A 105 -12.74 -0.83 -20.32
C LYS A 105 -13.87 -1.56 -19.60
N VAL A 106 -13.62 -2.09 -18.40
CA VAL A 106 -14.64 -2.79 -17.63
C VAL A 106 -15.71 -1.79 -17.19
N ASP A 107 -16.93 -1.97 -17.66
CA ASP A 107 -18.08 -1.26 -17.10
C ASP A 107 -18.40 -1.84 -15.71
N HIS A 108 -17.83 -1.19 -14.70
CA HIS A 108 -18.02 -1.58 -13.30
C HIS A 108 -19.49 -1.60 -12.87
N SER A 109 -20.38 -0.89 -13.57
CA SER A 109 -21.81 -0.88 -13.26
C SER A 109 -22.48 -2.22 -13.59
N LEU A 110 -21.90 -3.01 -14.50
CA LEU A 110 -22.41 -4.33 -14.92
C LEU A 110 -21.98 -5.46 -13.98
N LEU A 111 -21.00 -5.24 -13.10
CA LEU A 111 -20.47 -6.23 -12.15
C LEU A 111 -21.41 -6.42 -10.94
N LYS A 112 -22.68 -6.74 -11.19
CA LYS A 112 -23.74 -6.83 -10.17
C LYS A 112 -23.88 -8.24 -9.59
N GLU A 113 -23.56 -9.26 -10.38
CA GLU A 113 -23.76 -10.65 -9.98
C GLU A 113 -22.61 -11.15 -9.10
N LYS A 114 -22.94 -11.66 -7.91
CA LYS A 114 -21.99 -12.41 -7.09
C LYS A 114 -22.03 -13.87 -7.54
N LYS A 115 -20.93 -14.36 -8.11
CA LYS A 115 -20.74 -15.78 -8.41
C LYS A 115 -19.62 -16.34 -7.54
N THR A 116 -19.76 -17.61 -7.17
CA THR A 116 -18.73 -18.36 -6.45
C THR A 116 -17.92 -19.15 -7.46
N PHE A 117 -16.60 -19.01 -7.41
CA PHE A 117 -15.65 -19.78 -8.20
C PHE A 117 -14.55 -20.30 -7.27
N PHE A 118 -14.00 -21.45 -7.60
CA PHE A 118 -12.92 -22.06 -6.83
C PHE A 118 -11.59 -21.60 -7.39
N LEU A 119 -10.80 -20.93 -6.57
CA LEU A 119 -9.39 -20.63 -6.85
C LEU A 119 -8.52 -21.46 -5.92
N THR A 120 -7.34 -21.83 -6.40
CA THR A 120 -6.29 -22.27 -5.47
C THR A 120 -5.88 -21.10 -4.58
N GLU A 121 -5.35 -21.40 -3.40
CA GLU A 121 -4.87 -20.37 -2.46
C GLU A 121 -3.79 -19.48 -3.09
N GLU A 122 -2.89 -20.09 -3.86
CA GLU A 122 -1.85 -19.38 -4.62
C GLU A 122 -2.42 -18.41 -5.65
N MET A 123 -3.42 -18.83 -6.44
CA MET A 123 -4.06 -17.97 -7.42
C MET A 123 -4.78 -16.80 -6.74
N TYR A 124 -5.53 -17.08 -5.68
CA TYR A 124 -6.24 -16.04 -4.93
C TYR A 124 -5.27 -15.02 -4.34
N ASN A 125 -4.21 -15.47 -3.67
CA ASN A 125 -3.22 -14.58 -3.07
C ASN A 125 -2.48 -13.76 -4.11
N THR A 126 -2.13 -14.36 -5.25
CA THR A 126 -1.49 -13.64 -6.37
C THR A 126 -2.38 -12.52 -6.91
N ILE A 127 -3.65 -12.83 -7.21
CA ILE A 127 -4.61 -11.83 -7.72
C ILE A 127 -4.88 -10.74 -6.68
N LYS A 128 -5.03 -11.12 -5.41
CA LYS A 128 -5.26 -10.19 -4.31
C LYS A 128 -4.10 -9.22 -4.12
N ASN A 129 -2.87 -9.72 -4.13
CA ASN A 129 -1.67 -8.90 -3.98
C ASN A 129 -1.53 -7.91 -5.14
N LEU A 130 -1.75 -8.38 -6.36
CA LEU A 130 -1.73 -7.53 -7.55
C LEU A 130 -2.82 -6.45 -7.52
N SER A 131 -4.03 -6.82 -7.10
CA SER A 131 -5.15 -5.87 -6.89
C SER A 131 -4.78 -4.76 -5.92
N VAL A 132 -4.12 -5.10 -4.80
CA VAL A 132 -3.66 -4.12 -3.80
C VAL A 132 -2.54 -3.25 -4.38
N GLU A 133 -1.52 -3.86 -4.99
CA GLU A 133 -0.35 -3.14 -5.49
C GLU A 133 -0.73 -2.11 -6.55
N LYS A 134 -1.64 -2.47 -7.47
CA LYS A 134 -2.04 -1.63 -8.60
C LYS A 134 -3.33 -0.85 -8.35
N SER A 135 -3.90 -0.94 -7.14
CA SER A 135 -5.15 -0.26 -6.75
C SER A 135 -6.34 -0.62 -7.65
N PHE A 136 -6.39 -1.85 -8.15
CA PHE A 136 -7.51 -2.36 -8.94
C PHE A 136 -8.56 -2.99 -8.02
N LYS A 137 -9.85 -2.82 -8.33
CA LYS A 137 -10.91 -3.59 -7.64
C LYS A 137 -10.77 -5.06 -7.99
N ILE A 138 -10.64 -5.93 -6.98
CA ILE A 138 -10.41 -7.37 -7.18
C ILE A 138 -11.44 -8.03 -8.11
N ASN A 139 -12.73 -7.70 -7.98
CA ASN A 139 -13.78 -8.27 -8.82
C ASN A 139 -13.62 -7.87 -10.30
N ALA A 140 -13.21 -6.63 -10.56
CA ALA A 140 -12.98 -6.16 -11.92
C ALA A 140 -11.69 -6.74 -12.50
N LEU A 141 -10.65 -6.91 -11.67
CA LEU A 141 -9.43 -7.60 -12.09
C LEU A 141 -9.71 -9.07 -12.44
N VAL A 142 -10.49 -9.78 -11.63
CA VAL A 142 -10.95 -11.14 -11.94
C VAL A 142 -11.74 -11.16 -13.24
N ASN A 143 -12.62 -10.19 -13.48
CA ASN A 143 -13.36 -10.08 -14.74
C ASN A 143 -12.42 -9.95 -15.95
N VAL A 144 -11.42 -9.08 -15.90
CA VAL A 144 -10.40 -8.94 -16.96
C VAL A 144 -9.67 -10.26 -17.21
N LEU A 145 -9.23 -10.95 -16.15
CA LEU A 145 -8.52 -12.22 -16.28
C LEU A 145 -9.39 -13.31 -16.93
N LEU A 146 -10.67 -13.36 -16.57
CA LEU A 146 -11.63 -14.29 -17.17
C LEU A 146 -11.91 -13.95 -18.64
N GLU A 147 -12.14 -12.68 -18.98
CA GLU A 147 -12.34 -12.22 -20.36
C GLU A 147 -11.14 -12.58 -21.24
N ARG A 148 -9.91 -12.31 -20.78
CA ARG A 148 -8.69 -12.70 -21.50
C ARG A 148 -8.57 -14.22 -21.66
N GLY A 149 -9.00 -14.99 -20.66
CA GLY A 149 -9.09 -16.45 -20.76
C GLY A 149 -10.07 -16.91 -21.84
N LEU A 150 -11.28 -16.32 -21.88
CA LEU A 150 -12.29 -16.62 -22.90
C LEU A 150 -11.77 -16.30 -24.30
N GLU A 151 -11.14 -15.14 -24.49
CA GLU A 151 -10.52 -14.76 -25.76
C GLU A 151 -9.42 -15.74 -26.19
N TYR A 152 -8.51 -16.10 -25.26
CA TYR A 152 -7.40 -17.02 -25.53
C TYR A 152 -7.90 -18.39 -26.01
N TYR A 153 -8.93 -18.92 -25.35
CA TYR A 153 -9.56 -20.19 -25.71
C TYR A 153 -10.62 -20.06 -26.81
N LYS A 154 -10.87 -18.85 -27.35
CA LYS A 154 -11.88 -18.55 -28.37
C LYS A 154 -13.28 -19.04 -27.99
N VAL A 155 -13.65 -18.80 -26.73
CA VAL A 155 -14.96 -19.15 -26.18
C VAL A 155 -15.88 -17.93 -26.31
N ASP A 156 -16.81 -18.00 -27.25
CA ASP A 156 -17.78 -16.92 -27.46
C ASP A 156 -18.81 -16.84 -26.33
N LEU A 157 -19.07 -15.63 -25.85
CA LEU A 157 -20.18 -15.35 -24.94
C LEU A 157 -21.49 -15.46 -25.72
N LYS A 158 -22.17 -16.60 -25.56
CA LYS A 158 -23.51 -16.77 -26.12
C LYS A 158 -24.51 -16.06 -25.21
N GLU A 159 -25.20 -15.06 -25.75
CA GLU A 159 -26.46 -14.62 -25.17
C GLU A 159 -27.40 -15.82 -25.22
N LYS A 160 -27.67 -16.43 -24.07
CA LYS A 160 -28.88 -17.23 -23.94
C LYS A 160 -29.99 -16.23 -23.71
N ASP A 161 -30.88 -16.11 -24.70
CA ASP A 161 -32.18 -15.48 -24.50
C ASP A 161 -32.78 -16.05 -23.21
N GLY A 162 -32.89 -15.17 -22.21
CA GLY A 162 -33.53 -15.47 -20.92
C GLY A 162 -35.04 -15.40 -21.05
#